data_AF-A0A251PYF1-F1
#
_entry.id   AF-A0A251PYF1-F1
#
_cell.length_a   1.000
_cell.length_b   1.000
_cell.length_c   1.000
_cell.angle_alpha   90.00
_cell.angle_beta   90.00
_cell.angle_gamma   90.00
#
_symmetry.space_group_name_H-M   'P 1'
#
loop_
_entity.id
_entity.type
_entity.pdbx_description
1 polymer ?
#
loop_
_entity_poly.entity_id
_entity_poly.type
_entity_poly.pdbx_seq_one_letter_code
_entity_poly.pdbx_strand_id
1 'polypeptide(L)'
;MLLLCPWVDLVWFSGLLNYKIDKPNINTFDKWLLKCTTEGLKTNKGKGCFLDIIDVTCWTIWKTRNQASFDHVQPQPHLAIQTIILKMEQLSVINNRKSDRSILEGPSPNFDSWTAPEAPIIKVNIDVS
;
A
#
# COMPACT_ATOMS: atom_id res chain seq x y z
N MET A 1 7.90 14.16 -4.27
CA MET A 1 8.78 13.25 -3.50
C MET A 1 7.98 12.62 -2.36
N LEU A 2 8.10 11.31 -2.11
CA LEU A 2 7.31 10.59 -1.07
C LEU A 2 7.94 10.62 0.33
N LEU A 3 9.19 11.08 0.46
CA LEU A 3 9.95 11.04 1.70
C LEU A 3 10.44 12.42 2.17
N LEU A 4 10.48 13.40 1.26
CA LEU A 4 11.17 14.67 1.51
C LEU A 4 10.23 15.84 1.84
N CYS A 5 8.93 15.69 1.62
CA CYS A 5 7.96 16.74 1.94
C CYS A 5 7.85 16.94 3.46
N PRO A 6 7.79 18.18 3.99
CA PRO A 6 7.77 18.42 5.44
C PRO A 6 6.60 17.74 6.17
N TRP A 7 5.41 17.76 5.56
CA TRP A 7 4.21 17.18 6.14
C TRP A 7 4.28 15.65 6.30
N VAL A 8 5.16 15.00 5.51
CA VAL A 8 5.36 13.55 5.52
C VAL A 8 6.14 13.10 6.75
N ASP A 9 6.99 13.95 7.32
CA ASP A 9 7.76 13.62 8.53
C ASP A 9 6.85 13.22 9.69
N LEU A 10 5.74 13.96 9.86
CA LEU A 10 4.73 13.67 10.87
C LEU A 10 4.04 12.33 10.61
N VAL A 11 3.81 11.97 9.35
CA VAL A 11 3.17 10.69 8.99
C VAL A 11 4.07 9.51 9.37
N TRP A 12 5.37 9.60 9.12
CA TRP A 12 6.30 8.52 9.48
C TRP A 12 6.60 8.48 10.97
N PHE A 13 6.79 9.63 11.59
CA PHE A 13 7.16 9.74 13.00
C PHE A 13 6.00 9.47 13.97
N SER A 14 4.79 9.93 13.64
CA SER A 14 3.59 9.72 14.47
C SER A 14 2.69 8.59 13.95
N GLY A 15 3.10 7.92 12.87
CA GLY A 15 2.41 6.76 12.33
C GLY A 15 2.80 5.46 13.03
N LEU A 16 2.35 4.34 12.46
CA LEU A 16 2.48 3.01 13.07
C LEU A 16 3.92 2.54 13.32
N LEU A 17 4.90 3.07 12.58
CA LEU A 17 6.31 2.66 12.70
C LEU A 17 7.13 3.54 13.67
N ASN A 18 6.60 4.70 14.09
CA ASN A 18 7.37 5.75 14.77
C ASN A 18 8.75 6.00 14.10
N TYR A 19 8.77 5.98 12.77
CA TYR A 19 9.99 5.98 11.98
C TYR A 19 10.42 7.41 11.68
N LYS A 20 11.67 7.75 12.02
CA LYS A 20 12.26 9.04 11.63
C LYS A 20 13.01 8.87 10.31
N ILE A 21 12.54 9.58 9.28
CA ILE A 21 13.24 9.63 8.01
C ILE A 21 14.58 10.35 8.16
N ASP A 22 15.66 9.66 7.80
CA ASP A 22 16.99 10.23 7.69
C ASP A 22 17.18 10.86 6.29
N LYS A 23 16.56 12.04 6.08
CA LYS A 23 16.54 12.73 4.78
C LYS A 23 17.92 12.93 4.14
N PRO A 24 18.96 13.36 4.88
CA PRO A 24 20.29 13.57 4.32
C PRO A 24 20.92 12.30 3.73
N ASN A 25 20.57 11.13 4.28
CA ASN A 25 21.11 9.85 3.84
C ASN A 25 20.21 9.12 2.83
N ILE A 26 19.07 9.71 2.43
CA ILE A 26 18.26 9.17 1.33
C ILE A 26 18.83 9.64 0.00
N ASN A 27 19.53 8.73 -0.67
CA ASN A 27 20.00 8.94 -2.03
C ASN A 27 18.83 8.86 -3.03
N THR A 28 18.06 7.78 -2.97
CA THR A 28 16.92 7.51 -3.86
C THR A 28 15.85 6.69 -3.13
N PHE A 29 14.60 6.76 -3.62
CA PHE A 29 13.48 6.03 -3.01
C PHE A 29 13.68 4.51 -3.05
N ASP A 30 14.20 3.98 -4.15
CA ASP A 30 14.49 2.55 -4.33
C ASP A 30 15.54 2.04 -3.34
N LYS A 31 16.64 2.79 -3.13
CA LYS A 31 17.67 2.44 -2.14
C LYS A 31 17.13 2.49 -0.72
N TRP A 32 16.29 3.47 -0.42
CA TRP A 32 15.62 3.56 0.88
C TRP A 32 14.68 2.37 1.10
N LEU A 33 13.85 2.03 0.12
CA LEU A 33 12.92 0.90 0.20
C LEU A 33 13.68 -0.42 0.37
N LEU A 34 14.74 -0.64 -0.42
CA LEU A 34 15.60 -1.82 -0.31
C LEU A 34 16.24 -1.93 1.08
N LYS A 35 16.66 -0.81 1.67
CA LYS A 35 17.15 -0.76 3.05
C LYS A 35 16.07 -1.16 4.04
N CYS A 36 14.86 -0.61 3.93
CA CYS A 36 13.72 -1.00 4.78
C CYS A 36 13.39 -2.49 4.66
N THR A 37 13.42 -3.06 3.45
CA THR A 37 13.17 -4.49 3.23
C THR A 37 14.29 -5.34 3.84
N THR A 38 15.56 -4.99 3.60
CA THR A 38 16.70 -5.76 4.13
C THR A 38 16.84 -5.67 5.65
N GLU A 39 16.51 -4.54 6.25
CA GLU A 39 16.46 -4.37 7.71
C GLU A 39 15.24 -5.10 8.31
N GLY A 40 14.06 -4.95 7.72
CA GLY A 40 12.84 -5.65 8.14
C GLY A 40 12.93 -7.18 8.02
N LEU A 41 13.71 -7.69 7.05
CA LEU A 41 13.96 -9.13 6.88
C LEU A 41 14.78 -9.75 8.04
N LYS A 42 15.55 -8.95 8.79
CA LYS A 42 16.34 -9.43 9.93
C LYS A 42 15.48 -9.65 11.18
N THR A 43 14.34 -8.98 11.27
CA THR A 43 13.42 -9.07 12.41
C THR A 43 12.37 -10.16 12.12
N ASN A 44 12.63 -11.40 12.57
CA ASN A 44 11.87 -12.59 12.15
C ASN A 44 10.41 -12.68 12.66
N LYS A 45 9.98 -11.76 13.54
CA LYS A 45 8.57 -11.64 13.99
C LYS A 45 7.95 -10.41 13.33
N GLY A 46 6.94 -10.61 12.48
CA GLY A 46 6.12 -9.51 11.92
C GLY A 46 6.51 -9.00 10.53
N LYS A 47 7.29 -9.76 9.74
CA LYS A 47 7.77 -9.39 8.39
C LYS A 47 6.67 -8.89 7.44
N GLY A 48 5.55 -9.60 7.36
CA GLY A 48 4.41 -9.20 6.51
C GLY A 48 3.83 -7.86 6.97
N CYS A 49 3.55 -7.74 8.27
CA CYS A 49 2.98 -6.53 8.85
C CYS A 49 3.89 -5.29 8.64
N PHE A 50 5.22 -5.43 8.76
CA PHE A 50 6.12 -4.28 8.55
C PHE A 50 6.10 -3.76 7.11
N LEU A 51 6.22 -4.65 6.12
CA LEU A 51 6.19 -4.25 4.71
C LEU A 51 4.82 -3.73 4.30
N ASP A 52 3.74 -4.35 4.79
CA ASP A 52 2.37 -3.86 4.59
C ASP A 52 2.21 -2.41 5.11
N ILE A 53 2.76 -2.10 6.29
CA ILE A 53 2.73 -0.74 6.83
C ILE A 53 3.52 0.24 5.95
N ILE A 54 4.72 -0.13 5.49
CA ILE A 54 5.52 0.70 4.57
C ILE A 54 4.71 0.98 3.28
N ASP A 55 4.16 -0.06 2.66
CA ASP A 55 3.43 0.03 1.40
C ASP A 55 2.17 0.89 1.53
N VAL A 56 1.35 0.63 2.54
CA VAL A 56 0.13 1.42 2.81
C VAL A 56 0.47 2.88 3.11
N THR A 57 1.55 3.12 3.85
CA THR A 57 2.01 4.48 4.17
C THR A 57 2.46 5.21 2.91
N CYS A 58 3.33 4.60 2.10
CA CYS A 58 3.79 5.16 0.83
C CYS A 58 2.63 5.44 -0.13
N TRP A 59 1.70 4.50 -0.27
CA TRP A 59 0.51 4.65 -1.10
C TRP A 59 -0.37 5.81 -0.65
N THR A 60 -0.61 5.93 0.65
CA THR A 60 -1.45 7.00 1.21
C THR A 60 -0.79 8.36 1.02
N ILE A 61 0.51 8.48 1.25
CA ILE A 61 1.26 9.72 0.99
C ILE A 61 1.17 10.12 -0.49
N TRP A 62 1.33 9.15 -1.40
CA TRP A 62 1.23 9.40 -2.84
C TRP A 62 -0.16 9.89 -3.23
N LYS A 63 -1.23 9.23 -2.75
CA LYS A 63 -2.62 9.64 -2.98
C LYS A 63 -2.89 11.05 -2.47
N THR A 64 -2.56 11.35 -1.21
CA THR A 64 -2.79 12.69 -0.62
C THR A 64 -2.03 13.79 -1.36
N ARG A 65 -0.79 13.51 -1.80
CA ARG A 65 -0.03 14.47 -2.61
C ARG A 65 -0.67 14.71 -3.98
N ASN A 66 -1.19 13.67 -4.61
CA ASN A 66 -1.87 13.82 -5.90
C ASN A 66 -3.15 14.63 -5.74
N GLN A 67 -3.96 14.37 -4.71
CA GLN A 67 -5.13 15.22 -4.39
C GLN A 67 -4.73 16.68 -4.21
N ALA A 68 -3.61 16.95 -3.53
CA ALA A 68 -3.11 18.33 -3.41
C ALA A 68 -2.70 18.96 -4.75
N SER A 69 -2.23 18.15 -5.69
CA SER A 69 -1.76 18.62 -7.00
C SER A 69 -2.92 18.85 -7.98
N PHE A 70 -3.94 17.99 -7.94
CA PHE A 70 -5.06 18.02 -8.87
C PHE A 70 -6.29 18.76 -8.33
N ASP A 71 -6.58 18.62 -7.03
CA ASP A 71 -7.76 19.17 -6.38
C ASP A 71 -7.43 20.42 -5.55
N HIS A 72 -6.15 20.84 -5.52
CA HIS A 72 -5.64 21.99 -4.76
C HIS A 72 -5.92 21.93 -3.25
N VAL A 73 -6.10 20.72 -2.69
CA VAL A 73 -6.34 20.50 -1.26
C VAL A 73 -5.03 20.40 -0.50
N GLN A 74 -4.88 21.15 0.60
CA GLN A 74 -3.67 21.06 1.42
C GLN A 74 -3.55 19.69 2.11
N PRO A 75 -2.40 18.98 2.00
CA PRO A 75 -2.18 17.73 2.71
C PRO A 75 -2.34 17.88 4.22
N GLN A 76 -3.13 17.00 4.83
CA GLN A 76 -3.35 16.94 6.28
C GLN A 76 -2.71 15.67 6.86
N PRO A 77 -1.58 15.77 7.58
CA PRO A 77 -0.88 14.61 8.12
C PRO A 77 -1.73 13.73 9.02
N HIS A 78 -2.57 14.34 9.86
CA HIS A 78 -3.43 13.61 10.81
C HIS A 78 -4.45 12.73 10.09
N LEU A 79 -5.09 13.23 9.02
CA LEU A 79 -6.01 12.45 8.21
C LEU A 79 -5.30 11.31 7.48
N ALA A 80 -4.08 11.56 6.98
CA ALA A 80 -3.27 10.52 6.34
C ALA A 80 -2.92 9.40 7.34
N ILE A 81 -2.50 9.73 8.56
CA ILE A 81 -2.22 8.75 9.62
C ILE A 81 -3.47 7.93 9.96
N GLN A 82 -4.62 8.58 10.17
CA GLN A 82 -5.88 7.89 10.45
C GLN A 82 -6.27 6.95 9.30
N THR A 83 -6.09 7.39 8.06
CA THR A 83 -6.34 6.56 6.87
C THR A 83 -5.43 5.34 6.83
N ILE A 84 -4.15 5.49 7.18
CA ILE A 84 -3.19 4.37 7.23
C ILE A 84 -3.61 3.35 8.28
N ILE A 85 -3.99 3.79 9.49
CA ILE A 85 -4.44 2.91 10.57
C ILE A 85 -5.67 2.10 10.12
N LEU A 86 -6.70 2.78 9.61
CA LEU A 86 -7.93 2.13 9.13
C LEU A 86 -7.64 1.11 8.02
N LYS A 87 -6.75 1.43 7.07
CA LYS A 87 -6.37 0.50 6.01
C LYS A 87 -5.62 -0.71 6.53
N MET A 88 -4.74 -0.54 7.50
CA MET A 88 -4.02 -1.65 8.12
C MET A 88 -4.97 -2.58 8.89
N GLU A 89 -5.95 -2.03 9.61
CA GLU A 89 -7.00 -2.81 10.26
C GLU A 89 -7.80 -3.62 9.23
N GLN A 90 -8.23 -2.99 8.13
CA GLN A 90 -8.94 -3.67 7.05
C GLN A 90 -8.10 -4.79 6.40
N LEU A 91 -6.83 -4.52 6.12
CA LEU A 91 -5.91 -5.53 5.58
C LEU A 91 -5.73 -6.71 6.52
N SER A 92 -5.63 -6.47 7.83
CA SER A 92 -5.55 -7.55 8.82
C SER A 92 -6.79 -8.46 8.79
N VAL A 93 -7.99 -7.87 8.70
CA VAL A 93 -9.25 -8.62 8.60
C VAL A 93 -9.31 -9.43 7.30
N ILE A 94 -8.90 -8.84 6.18
CA ILE A 94 -8.89 -9.52 4.87
C ILE A 94 -7.90 -10.69 4.88
N ASN A 95 -6.70 -10.50 5.42
CA ASN A 95 -5.68 -11.55 5.49
C ASN A 95 -6.12 -12.71 6.39
N ASN A 96 -6.77 -12.43 7.51
CA ASN A 96 -7.35 -13.47 8.37
C ASN A 96 -8.44 -14.27 7.62
N ARG A 97 -9.33 -13.60 6.88
CA ARG A 97 -10.36 -14.28 6.06
C ARG A 97 -9.79 -15.14 4.94
N LYS A 98 -8.63 -14.76 4.36
CA LYS A 98 -7.95 -15.57 3.34
C LYS A 98 -7.32 -16.83 3.95
N SER A 99 -6.78 -16.72 5.16
CA SER A 99 -6.28 -17.89 5.91
C SER A 99 -7.39 -18.91 6.17
N ASP A 100 -8.62 -18.46 6.46
CA ASP A 100 -9.76 -19.37 6.68
C ASP A 100 -10.20 -20.07 5.37
N ARG A 101 -10.05 -19.41 4.22
CA ARG A 101 -10.41 -19.99 2.91
C ARG A 101 -9.39 -21.01 2.40
N SER A 102 -8.10 -20.89 2.75
CA SER A 102 -7.07 -21.83 2.29
C SER A 102 -7.21 -23.24 2.89
N ILE A 103 -8.01 -23.40 3.95
CA ILE A 103 -8.33 -24.71 4.55
C ILE A 103 -9.42 -25.45 3.72
N LEU A 104 -10.11 -24.75 2.82
CA LEU A 104 -11.24 -25.26 2.04
C LEU A 104 -10.97 -25.33 0.52
N GLU A 105 -9.71 -25.32 0.07
CA GLU A 105 -9.42 -25.52 -1.36
C GLU A 105 -9.71 -26.97 -1.79
N GLY A 106 -10.97 -27.21 -2.17
CA GLY A 106 -11.35 -28.24 -3.12
C GLY A 106 -10.78 -27.94 -4.52
N PRO A 107 -10.92 -28.87 -5.48
CA PRO A 107 -10.19 -28.83 -6.74
C PRO A 107 -10.46 -27.54 -7.53
N SER A 108 -9.37 -26.93 -8.00
CA SER A 108 -9.30 -25.69 -8.78
C SER A 108 -10.43 -25.54 -9.81
N PRO A 109 -11.17 -24.42 -9.86
CA PRO A 109 -11.97 -24.09 -11.02
C PRO A 109 -11.00 -23.72 -12.15
N ASN A 110 -11.10 -24.42 -13.28
CA ASN A 110 -10.46 -23.98 -14.53
C ASN A 110 -10.97 -22.56 -14.82
N PHE A 111 -10.09 -21.57 -14.71
CA PHE A 111 -10.36 -20.26 -15.27
C PHE A 111 -10.25 -20.41 -16.77
N ASP A 112 -11.39 -20.48 -17.45
CA ASP A 112 -11.46 -20.30 -18.90
C ASP A 112 -10.77 -18.96 -19.22
N SER A 113 -9.63 -19.06 -19.87
CA SER A 113 -8.86 -17.93 -20.37
C SER A 113 -9.74 -17.05 -21.25
N TRP A 114 -9.54 -15.73 -21.20
CA TRP A 114 -10.29 -14.79 -22.04
C TRP A 114 -10.25 -15.22 -23.52
N THR A 115 -11.43 -15.31 -24.15
CA THR A 115 -11.59 -15.53 -25.59
C THR A 115 -12.22 -14.30 -26.25
N ALA A 116 -11.85 -14.06 -27.49
CA ALA A 116 -12.40 -12.97 -28.29
C ALA A 116 -13.90 -13.24 -28.60
N PRO A 117 -14.76 -12.21 -28.60
CA PRO A 117 -16.16 -12.37 -28.99
C PRO A 117 -16.28 -12.68 -30.50
N GLU A 118 -17.32 -13.43 -30.86
CA GLU A 118 -17.63 -13.73 -32.27
C GLU A 118 -18.08 -12.46 -33.00
N ALA A 119 -17.61 -12.25 -34.24
CA ALA A 119 -18.05 -11.11 -35.04
C ALA A 119 -19.55 -11.21 -35.36
N PRO A 120 -20.32 -10.11 -35.30
CA PRO A 120 -19.90 -8.70 -35.18
C PRO A 120 -19.95 -8.13 -33.74
N ILE A 121 -19.85 -8.97 -32.71
CA ILE A 121 -20.08 -8.58 -31.31
C ILE A 121 -18.83 -7.93 -30.70
N ILE A 122 -19.01 -6.83 -29.97
CA ILE A 122 -17.96 -6.13 -29.23
C ILE A 122 -18.20 -6.32 -27.72
N LYS A 123 -17.17 -6.76 -26.99
CA LYS A 123 -17.16 -6.88 -25.52
C LYS A 123 -16.35 -5.74 -24.92
N VAL A 124 -16.95 -4.95 -24.05
CA VAL A 124 -16.30 -3.84 -23.33
C VAL A 124 -16.29 -4.14 -21.84
N ASN A 125 -15.11 -4.10 -21.22
CA ASN A 125 -14.99 -4.16 -19.77
C ASN A 125 -14.89 -2.73 -19.23
N ILE A 126 -15.66 -2.41 -18.20
CA ILE A 126 -15.63 -1.11 -17.52
C ILE A 126 -15.28 -1.37 -16.07
N ASP A 127 -14.11 -0.89 -15.66
CA ASP A 127 -13.72 -0.87 -14.25
C ASP A 127 -14.10 0.49 -13.65
N VAL A 128 -14.86 0.46 -12.55
CA VAL A 128 -15.27 1.68 -11.83
C VAL A 128 -14.17 2.05 -10.84
N SER A 129 -13.75 3.32 -10.86
CA SER A 129 -12.78 3.91 -9.92
C SER A 129 -13.46 4.57 -8.72
#